data_AF-A0AA46NA76-F1
#
_entry.id   AF-A0AA46NA76-F1
#
_cell.length_a   1.000
_cell.length_b   1.000
_cell.length_c   1.000
_cell.angle_alpha   90.00
_cell.angle_beta   90.00
_cell.angle_gamma   90.00
#
_symmetry.space_group_name_H-M   'P 1'
#
loop_
_entity.id
_entity.type
_entity.pdbx_description
1 polymer ?
#
loop_
_entity_poly.entity_id
_entity_poly.type
_entity_poly.pdbx_seq_one_letter_code
_entity_poly.pdbx_strand_id
1 'polypeptide(L)' 'MKKNFKITYLKKSQKFLDKNRVITENEIDDLIIKFVKKHFYSVDINIDYKALQGNLQGFFRIRKVIYE' A
#
# COMPACT_ATOMS: atom_id res chain seq x y z
N MET A 1 2.95 -9.90 -20.07
CA MET A 1 3.17 -10.92 -19.03
C MET A 1 2.30 -10.58 -17.81
N LYS A 2 1.35 -11.44 -17.41
CA LYS A 2 0.68 -11.30 -16.11
C LYS A 2 1.70 -11.64 -15.02
N LYS A 3 2.21 -10.64 -14.32
CA LYS A 3 2.97 -10.87 -13.08
C LYS A 3 1.96 -11.05 -11.96
N ASN A 4 1.97 -12.22 -11.32
CA ASN A 4 1.13 -12.51 -10.16
C ASN A 4 1.79 -11.84 -8.94
N PHE A 5 1.11 -10.85 -8.36
CA PHE A 5 1.57 -10.21 -7.13
C PHE A 5 1.05 -11.01 -5.94
N LYS A 6 1.95 -11.38 -5.02
CA LYS A 6 1.58 -11.93 -3.72
C LYS A 6 1.82 -10.86 -2.67
N ILE A 7 0.75 -10.44 -2.00
CA ILE A 7 0.82 -9.52 -0.85
C ILE A 7 0.97 -10.38 0.41
N THR A 8 1.80 -9.94 1.34
CA THR A 8 2.00 -10.64 2.61
C THR A 8 2.09 -9.62 3.73
N TYR A 9 1.35 -9.88 4.80
CA TYR A 9 1.25 -8.99 5.95
C TYR A 9 2.19 -9.45 7.06
N LEU A 10 2.82 -8.48 7.74
CA LEU A 10 3.52 -8.75 8.98
C LEU A 10 2.49 -9.03 10.08
N LYS A 11 2.84 -9.92 11.02
CA LYS A 11 1.98 -10.25 12.18
C LYS A 11 1.52 -9.01 12.95
N LYS A 12 2.39 -7.99 13.07
CA LYS A 12 2.06 -6.73 13.75
C LYS A 12 1.05 -5.90 12.97
N SER A 13 1.14 -5.88 11.64
CA SER A 13 0.20 -5.17 10.77
C SER A 13 -1.18 -5.80 10.85
N GLN A 14 -1.27 -7.14 10.82
CA GLN A 14 -2.55 -7.83 10.92
C GLN A 14 -3.25 -7.56 12.26
N LYS A 15 -2.51 -7.67 13.38
CA LYS A 15 -3.02 -7.28 14.71
C LYS A 15 -3.48 -5.82 14.80
N PHE A 16 -2.87 -4.92 14.03
CA PHE A 16 -3.30 -3.52 13.97
C PHE A 16 -4.63 -3.37 13.22
N LEU A 17 -4.79 -4.05 12.09
CA LEU A 17 -6.02 -4.04 11.28
C LEU A 17 -7.20 -4.67 12.03
N ASP A 18 -6.98 -5.79 12.71
CA ASP A 18 -8.00 -6.46 13.52
C ASP A 18 -8.61 -5.51 14.58
N LYS A 19 -7.78 -4.63 15.14
CA LYS A 19 -8.17 -3.65 16.17
C LYS A 19 -8.77 -2.37 15.58
N ASN A 20 -8.39 -1.98 14.36
CA ASN A 20 -8.72 -0.70 13.76
C ASN A 20 -9.44 -0.91 12.43
N ARG A 21 -10.77 -1.03 12.47
CA ARG A 21 -11.62 -1.25 11.27
C ARG A 21 -11.85 0.01 10.42
N VAL A 22 -11.00 1.01 10.54
CA VAL A 22 -11.05 2.26 9.75
C VAL A 22 -10.66 1.99 8.29
N ILE A 23 -9.91 0.91 8.04
CA ILE A 23 -9.52 0.45 6.72
C ILE A 23 -9.52 -1.09 6.69
N THR A 24 -10.02 -1.66 5.60
CA THR A 24 -10.08 -3.11 5.39
C THR A 24 -8.86 -3.63 4.65
N GLU A 25 -8.57 -4.95 4.77
CA GLU A 25 -7.47 -5.59 4.01
C GLU A 25 -7.66 -5.41 2.49
N ASN A 26 -8.88 -5.52 1.97
CA ASN A 26 -9.17 -5.30 0.55
C ASN A 26 -8.81 -3.88 0.09
N GLU A 27 -9.13 -2.86 0.89
CA GLU A 27 -8.76 -1.48 0.56
C GLU A 27 -7.24 -1.26 0.60
N ILE A 28 -6.53 -1.97 1.47
CA ILE A 28 -5.07 -1.92 1.52
C ILE A 28 -4.46 -2.61 0.31
N ASP A 29 -4.96 -3.81 -0.04
CA ASP A 29 -4.50 -4.55 -1.21
C ASP A 29 -4.68 -3.72 -2.49
N ASP A 30 -5.83 -3.05 -2.65
CA ASP A 30 -6.09 -2.13 -3.76
C ASP A 30 -5.10 -0.98 -3.82
N LEU A 31 -4.76 -0.38 -2.67
CA LEU A 31 -3.77 0.69 -2.59
C LEU A 31 -2.37 0.18 -2.96
N ILE A 32 -1.98 -1.01 -2.49
CA ILE A 32 -0.69 -1.64 -2.83
C ILE A 32 -0.62 -1.91 -4.33
N ILE A 33 -1.68 -2.45 -4.93
CA ILE A 33 -1.74 -2.74 -6.36
C ILE A 33 -1.62 -1.46 -7.18
N LYS A 34 -2.35 -0.40 -6.81
CA LYS A 34 -2.26 0.92 -7.46
C LYS A 34 -0.85 1.51 -7.36
N PHE A 35 -0.23 1.43 -6.18
CA PHE A 35 1.16 1.87 -5.97
C PHE A 35 2.11 1.10 -6.88
N VAL A 36 1.99 -0.24 -6.93
CA VAL A 36 2.87 -1.08 -7.74
C VAL A 36 2.73 -0.75 -9.23
N LYS A 37 1.50 -0.61 -9.73
CA LYS A 37 1.21 -0.21 -11.11
C LYS A 37 1.83 1.15 -11.46
N LYS A 38 1.67 2.15 -10.59
CA LYS A 38 2.24 3.48 -10.81
C LYS A 38 3.76 3.48 -10.74
N HIS A 39 4.33 2.89 -9.69
CA HIS A 39 5.76 3.01 -9.40
C HIS A 39 6.63 2.12 -10.28
N PHE A 40 6.20 0.89 -10.58
CA PHE A 40 7.00 -0.08 -11.34
C PHE A 40 6.61 -0.23 -12.81
N TYR A 41 5.38 0.16 -13.17
CA TYR A 41 4.86 0.00 -14.54
C TYR A 41 4.49 1.33 -15.20
N SER A 42 4.78 2.46 -14.55
CA SER A 42 4.54 3.81 -15.08
C SER A 42 3.10 4.05 -15.53
N VAL A 43 2.14 3.34 -14.91
CA VAL A 43 0.72 3.53 -15.20
C VAL A 43 0.26 4.80 -14.51
N ASP A 44 -0.40 5.69 -15.27
CA ASP A 44 -0.95 6.92 -14.71
C ASP A 44 -2.15 6.59 -13.81
N ILE A 45 -1.93 6.67 -12.50
CA ILE A 45 -2.91 6.39 -11.45
C ILE A 45 -2.78 7.47 -10.38
N ASN A 46 -3.91 8.01 -9.93
CA ASN A 46 -3.91 8.92 -8.79
C ASN A 46 -3.73 8.12 -7.48
N ILE A 47 -2.59 8.31 -6.82
CA ILE A 47 -2.24 7.71 -5.53
C ILE A 47 -1.18 8.56 -4.84
N ASP A 48 -1.39 8.84 -3.55
CA ASP A 48 -0.41 9.51 -2.67
C ASP A 48 0.51 8.47 -2.03
N TYR A 49 1.79 8.53 -2.39
CA TYR A 49 2.82 7.75 -1.75
C TYR A 49 4.12 8.54 -1.61
N LYS A 50 4.91 8.21 -0.59
CA LYS A 50 6.22 8.81 -0.33
C LYS A 50 7.25 7.74 0.02
N ALA A 51 8.41 7.80 -0.63
CA ALA A 51 9.57 7.00 -0.24
C ALA A 51 10.12 7.50 1.11
N LEU A 52 10.41 6.56 2.01
CA LEU A 52 10.95 6.87 3.33
C LEU A 52 12.48 6.98 3.28
N GLN A 53 13.05 7.72 4.23
CA GLN A 53 14.48 8.05 4.29
C GLN A 53 15.11 7.50 5.58
N GLY A 54 16.44 7.53 5.66
CA GLY A 54 17.22 7.07 6.81
C GLY A 54 17.07 5.55 7.03
N ASN A 55 16.81 5.13 8.26
CA ASN A 55 16.66 3.71 8.63
C ASN A 55 15.49 3.00 7.92
N LEU A 56 14.60 3.75 7.27
CA LEU A 56 13.48 3.22 6.49
C LEU A 56 13.71 3.38 4.98
N GLN A 57 14.95 3.58 4.53
CA GLN A 57 15.26 3.57 3.11
C GLN A 57 14.80 2.24 2.47
N GLY A 58 14.16 2.33 1.31
CA GLY A 58 13.55 1.18 0.62
C GLY A 58 12.10 0.89 1.05
N PHE A 59 11.58 1.57 2.07
CA PHE A 59 10.17 1.50 2.44
C PHE A 59 9.37 2.66 1.85
N PHE A 60 8.08 2.43 1.63
CA PHE A 60 7.14 3.42 1.11
C PHE A 60 5.96 3.59 2.07
N ARG A 61 5.50 4.83 2.24
CA ARG A 61 4.24 5.14 2.90
C ARG A 61 3.20 5.49 1.84
N ILE A 62 2.09 4.75 1.83
CA ILE A 62 0.93 4.99 0.97
C ILE A 62 -0.17 5.60 1.85
N ARG A 63 -0.88 6.63 1.37
CA ARG A 63 -2.01 7.23 2.09
C ARG A 63 -3.32 6.97 1.37
N LYS A 64 -4.34 6.61 2.15
CA LYS A 64 -5.73 6.62 1.69
C LYS A 64 -6.24 8.06 1.74
N VAL A 65 -6.68 8.59 0.60
CA VAL A 65 -7.43 9.86 0.57
C VAL A 65 -8.83 9.55 1.08
N ILE A 66 -9.25 10.23 2.14
CA ILE A 66 -10.62 10.20 2.63
C ILE A 66 -11.24 11.50 2.15
N TYR A 67 -12.27 11.40 1.32
CA TYR A 67 -13.12 12.55 1.00
C TYR A 67 -14.14 12.65 2.13
N GLU A 68 -14.12 13.77 2.85
CA GLU A 68 -15.11 14.12 3.88
C GLU A 68 -16.43 14.57 3.27
#